data_AF-A0AAV7YQ52-F1
#
_entry.id   AF-A0AAV7YQ52-F1
#
_cell.length_a   1.000
_cell.length_b   1.000
_cell.length_c   1.000
_cell.angle_alpha   90.00
_cell.angle_beta   90.00
_cell.angle_gamma   90.00
#
_symmetry.space_group_name_H-M   'P 1'
#
loop_
_entity.id
_entity.type
_entity.pdbx_description
1 polymer ?
#
loop_
_entity_poly.entity_id
_entity_poly.type
_entity_poly.pdbx_seq_one_letter_code
_entity_poly.pdbx_strand_id
1 'polypeptide(L)'
;MIFSKNSPLRSQPRKQQLLQQQQQQQLLRHQQLQKQQRFMNQSSQQRRIMMRKMMMMNQRMGNYMSLQNQYQQQNKMNLSQSQITLEDTMRDQLTAKLQQRFFKFNKETSIVFKKIIKRQAELTNKNNELKNNLKFAKKEIQNIQQETKKKEKKINILIEKIERLEIENQEMNNNSLDIDKLTESPDVWFEQIQSLEAKICVYTDLIYHINQLLHKGLIDTKTYLQHIRNLSAEQYQVKQHLYKIQQRLKLEGDF
;
A
#
# COMPACT_ATOMS: atom_id res chain seq x y z
N MET A 1 -87.44 6.63 -131.86
CA MET A 1 -88.66 7.29 -132.40
C MET A 1 -88.64 8.74 -131.88
N ILE A 2 -88.17 9.72 -132.65
CA ILE A 2 -88.84 10.53 -133.71
C ILE A 2 -89.68 11.70 -133.14
N PHE A 3 -89.14 12.93 -133.29
CA PHE A 3 -89.76 14.25 -133.64
C PHE A 3 -90.85 14.84 -132.68
N SER A 4 -91.15 16.16 -132.54
CA SER A 4 -90.89 17.39 -133.31
C SER A 4 -91.59 18.63 -132.66
N LYS A 5 -90.94 19.81 -132.74
CA LYS A 5 -91.43 21.18 -133.10
C LYS A 5 -92.37 22.08 -132.25
N ASN A 6 -91.93 23.35 -132.19
CA ASN A 6 -92.58 24.65 -132.50
C ASN A 6 -93.11 25.62 -131.39
N SER A 7 -92.69 26.88 -131.58
CA SER A 7 -92.84 28.22 -130.94
C SER A 7 -94.29 28.80 -130.90
N PRO A 8 -94.63 30.12 -130.65
CA PRO A 8 -93.85 31.36 -130.34
C PRO A 8 -94.48 32.47 -129.37
N LEU A 9 -93.67 33.53 -129.07
CA LEU A 9 -93.89 35.02 -128.88
C LEU A 9 -95.05 35.66 -128.04
N ARG A 10 -94.74 36.60 -127.08
CA ARG A 10 -94.77 38.11 -127.19
C ARG A 10 -94.97 38.91 -125.84
N SER A 11 -94.25 40.06 -125.74
CA SER A 11 -94.49 41.35 -125.02
C SER A 11 -94.29 41.55 -123.48
N GLN A 12 -93.52 42.59 -123.11
CA GLN A 12 -93.12 43.10 -121.76
C GLN A 12 -94.11 44.16 -121.18
N PRO A 13 -93.93 44.70 -119.93
CA PRO A 13 -92.98 45.82 -119.67
C PRO A 13 -92.28 45.87 -118.27
N ARG A 14 -91.19 46.64 -118.23
CA ARG A 14 -90.27 47.01 -117.12
C ARG A 14 -90.91 47.84 -115.99
N LYS A 15 -90.63 47.53 -114.71
CA LYS A 15 -90.43 48.53 -113.61
C LYS A 15 -89.95 48.03 -112.21
N GLN A 16 -89.40 46.83 -112.04
CA GLN A 16 -88.81 46.38 -110.75
C GLN A 16 -87.32 45.99 -110.81
N GLN A 17 -86.63 46.25 -111.93
CA GLN A 17 -85.21 45.93 -112.12
C GLN A 17 -84.23 46.89 -111.42
N LEU A 18 -84.66 48.03 -110.89
CA LEU A 18 -83.75 49.00 -110.25
C LEU A 18 -83.58 48.80 -108.73
N LEU A 19 -84.52 48.14 -108.05
CA LEU A 19 -84.48 47.93 -106.59
C LEU A 19 -83.68 46.66 -106.20
N GLN A 20 -83.65 45.66 -107.08
CA GLN A 20 -82.90 44.42 -106.86
C GLN A 20 -81.38 44.59 -107.12
N GLN A 21 -81.02 45.52 -108.00
CA GLN A 21 -79.61 45.81 -108.31
C GLN A 21 -78.89 46.56 -107.17
N GLN A 22 -79.61 47.38 -106.39
CA GLN A 22 -79.09 47.99 -105.16
C GLN A 22 -78.88 46.98 -104.03
N GLN A 23 -79.76 45.97 -103.89
CA GLN A 23 -79.59 44.91 -102.89
C GLN A 23 -78.42 43.98 -103.21
N GLN A 24 -78.13 43.70 -104.49
CA GLN A 24 -76.96 42.91 -104.88
C GLN A 24 -75.62 43.64 -104.63
N GLN A 25 -75.57 44.97 -104.81
CA GLN A 25 -74.34 45.73 -104.51
C GLN A 25 -74.04 45.82 -102.99
N GLN A 26 -75.06 45.85 -102.13
CA GLN A 26 -74.84 45.81 -100.67
C GLN A 26 -74.38 44.43 -100.20
N LEU A 27 -74.87 43.35 -100.80
CA LEU A 27 -74.44 41.97 -100.49
C LEU A 27 -72.99 41.69 -100.88
N LEU A 28 -72.53 42.23 -102.03
CA LEU A 28 -71.14 42.13 -102.47
C LEU A 28 -70.17 42.89 -101.56
N ARG A 29 -70.58 44.08 -101.09
CA ARG A 29 -69.76 44.87 -100.15
C ARG A 29 -69.67 44.20 -98.77
N HIS A 30 -70.74 43.56 -98.30
CA HIS A 30 -70.74 42.79 -97.06
C HIS A 30 -69.91 41.50 -97.15
N GLN A 31 -69.93 40.80 -98.30
CA GLN A 31 -69.06 39.63 -98.53
C GLN A 31 -67.57 39.99 -98.61
N GLN A 32 -67.21 41.15 -99.18
CA GLN A 32 -65.81 41.59 -99.22
C GLN A 32 -65.28 41.99 -97.83
N LEU A 33 -66.10 42.66 -97.01
CA LEU A 33 -65.76 42.97 -95.61
C LEU A 33 -65.63 41.70 -94.75
N GLN A 34 -66.51 40.71 -94.92
CA GLN A 34 -66.38 39.42 -94.23
C GLN A 34 -65.12 38.64 -94.66
N LYS A 35 -64.75 38.67 -95.95
CA LYS A 35 -63.51 38.04 -96.42
C LYS A 35 -62.26 38.72 -95.84
N GLN A 36 -62.25 40.06 -95.75
CA GLN A 36 -61.16 40.80 -95.10
C GLN A 36 -61.06 40.50 -93.60
N GLN A 37 -62.18 40.42 -92.88
CA GLN A 37 -62.19 40.06 -91.46
C GLN A 37 -61.72 38.62 -91.21
N ARG A 38 -62.06 37.66 -92.09
CA ARG A 38 -61.56 36.27 -92.00
C ARG A 38 -60.06 36.16 -92.24
N PHE A 39 -59.51 36.93 -93.19
CA PHE A 39 -58.06 36.95 -93.46
C PHE A 39 -57.25 37.55 -92.30
N MET A 40 -57.76 38.65 -91.71
CA MET A 40 -57.18 39.25 -90.51
C MET A 40 -57.27 38.32 -89.28
N ASN A 41 -58.37 37.56 -89.14
CA ASN A 41 -58.52 36.58 -88.06
C ASN A 41 -57.62 35.34 -88.24
N GLN A 42 -57.41 34.84 -89.46
CA GLN A 42 -56.48 33.73 -89.70
C GLN A 42 -55.02 34.14 -89.50
N SER A 43 -54.61 35.33 -89.95
CA SER A 43 -53.25 35.85 -89.73
C SER A 43 -52.94 36.10 -88.25
N SER A 44 -53.94 36.54 -87.47
CA SER A 44 -53.77 36.71 -86.02
C SER A 44 -53.76 35.37 -85.26
N GLN A 45 -54.54 34.36 -85.69
CA GLN A 45 -54.48 33.01 -85.13
C GLN A 45 -53.12 32.34 -85.38
N GLN A 46 -52.57 32.43 -86.59
CA GLN A 46 -51.25 31.88 -86.90
C GLN A 46 -50.14 32.51 -86.07
N ARG A 47 -50.19 33.83 -85.82
CA ARG A 47 -49.26 34.52 -84.91
C ARG A 47 -49.38 34.01 -83.48
N ARG A 48 -50.60 33.76 -82.97
CA ARG A 48 -50.79 33.17 -81.63
C ARG A 48 -50.24 31.75 -81.54
N ILE A 49 -50.46 30.92 -82.56
CA ILE A 49 -49.94 29.54 -82.61
C ILE A 49 -48.41 29.56 -82.65
N MET A 50 -47.81 30.40 -83.50
CA MET A 50 -46.36 30.53 -83.60
C MET A 50 -45.75 31.06 -82.30
N MET A 51 -46.35 32.07 -81.67
CA MET A 51 -45.89 32.61 -80.39
C MET A 51 -46.00 31.58 -79.26
N ARG A 52 -47.08 30.78 -79.22
CA ARG A 52 -47.23 29.67 -78.26
C ARG A 52 -46.21 28.56 -78.50
N LYS A 53 -45.88 28.27 -79.76
CA LYS A 53 -44.85 27.29 -80.14
C LYS A 53 -43.45 27.78 -79.75
N MET A 54 -43.14 29.07 -79.94
CA MET A 54 -41.91 29.70 -79.43
C MET A 54 -41.86 29.69 -77.90
N MET A 55 -42.96 29.99 -77.20
CA MET A 55 -43.00 29.92 -75.73
C MET A 55 -42.77 28.50 -75.22
N MET A 56 -43.38 27.48 -75.83
CA MET A 56 -43.13 26.08 -75.45
C MET A 56 -41.69 25.64 -75.78
N MET A 57 -41.11 26.13 -76.87
CA MET A 57 -39.71 25.85 -77.22
C MET A 57 -38.75 26.54 -76.25
N ASN A 58 -39.01 27.78 -75.84
CA ASN A 58 -38.25 28.49 -74.82
C ASN A 58 -38.39 27.85 -73.43
N GLN A 59 -39.57 27.37 -73.05
CA GLN A 59 -39.74 26.60 -71.82
C GLN A 59 -38.98 25.27 -71.87
N ARG A 60 -39.00 24.56 -73.01
CA ARG A 60 -38.22 23.33 -73.18
C ARG A 60 -36.72 23.60 -73.11
N MET A 61 -36.22 24.62 -73.81
CA MET A 61 -34.82 25.03 -73.74
C MET A 61 -34.41 25.49 -72.34
N GLY A 62 -35.28 26.23 -71.64
CA GLY A 62 -35.08 26.60 -70.24
C GLY A 62 -34.99 25.38 -69.33
N ASN A 63 -35.83 24.36 -69.55
CA ASN A 63 -35.80 23.11 -68.79
C ASN A 63 -34.55 22.26 -69.12
N TYR A 64 -34.09 22.24 -70.37
CA TYR A 64 -32.84 21.55 -70.74
C TYR A 64 -31.62 22.26 -70.15
N MET A 65 -31.57 23.59 -70.20
CA MET A 65 -30.49 24.39 -69.60
C MET A 65 -30.48 24.29 -68.08
N SER A 66 -31.65 24.30 -67.42
CA SER A 66 -31.73 24.12 -65.97
C SER A 66 -31.29 22.74 -65.53
N LEU A 67 -31.70 21.69 -66.26
CA LEU A 67 -31.30 20.31 -65.97
C LEU A 67 -29.79 20.11 -66.16
N GLN A 68 -29.21 20.67 -67.23
CA GLN A 68 -27.77 20.59 -67.47
C GLN A 68 -26.97 21.35 -66.39
N ASN A 69 -27.43 22.52 -65.97
CA ASN A 69 -26.81 23.27 -64.87
C ASN A 69 -26.95 22.52 -63.54
N GLN A 70 -28.07 21.86 -63.29
CA GLN A 70 -28.27 21.03 -62.09
C GLN A 70 -27.31 19.85 -62.05
N TYR A 71 -27.09 19.16 -63.18
CA TYR A 71 -26.09 18.08 -63.27
C TYR A 71 -24.66 18.59 -63.05
N GLN A 72 -24.30 19.74 -63.60
CA GLN A 72 -22.97 20.32 -63.41
C GLN A 72 -22.74 20.78 -61.95
N GLN A 73 -23.77 21.36 -61.32
CA GLN A 73 -23.70 21.75 -59.91
C GLN A 73 -23.62 20.53 -58.98
N GLN A 74 -24.42 19.48 -59.24
CA GLN A 74 -24.34 18.22 -58.49
C GLN A 74 -22.95 17.58 -58.61
N ASN A 75 -22.36 17.53 -59.80
CA ASN A 75 -21.02 16.97 -59.98
C ASN A 75 -19.93 17.78 -59.27
N LYS A 76 -20.02 19.12 -59.30
CA LYS A 76 -19.07 19.97 -58.54
C LYS A 76 -19.21 19.79 -57.03
N MET A 77 -20.45 19.72 -56.50
CA MET A 77 -20.68 19.47 -55.09
C MET A 77 -20.24 18.06 -54.67
N ASN A 78 -20.48 17.04 -55.49
CA ASN A 78 -20.03 15.67 -55.20
C ASN A 78 -18.49 15.58 -55.20
N LEU A 79 -17.81 16.28 -56.11
CA LEU A 79 -16.35 16.28 -56.17
C LEU A 79 -15.74 17.01 -54.96
N SER A 80 -16.26 18.19 -54.60
CA SER A 80 -15.78 18.91 -53.40
C SER A 80 -16.10 18.14 -52.12
N GLN A 81 -17.27 17.51 -52.03
CA GLN A 81 -17.65 16.70 -50.88
C GLN A 81 -16.83 15.39 -50.80
N SER A 82 -16.44 14.79 -51.92
CA SER A 82 -15.50 13.66 -51.94
C SER A 82 -14.08 14.05 -51.49
N GLN A 83 -13.64 15.27 -51.81
CA GLN A 83 -12.33 15.78 -51.36
C GLN A 83 -12.34 16.17 -49.89
N ILE A 84 -13.40 16.83 -49.41
CA ILE A 84 -13.59 17.18 -48.00
C ILE A 84 -13.68 15.90 -47.15
N THR A 85 -14.45 14.90 -47.60
CA THR A 85 -14.53 13.60 -46.91
C THR A 85 -13.20 12.84 -46.93
N LEU A 86 -12.41 12.93 -48.00
CA LEU A 86 -11.07 12.34 -48.02
C LEU A 86 -10.12 13.04 -47.04
N GLU A 87 -10.09 14.37 -47.02
CA GLU A 87 -9.28 15.13 -46.05
C GLU A 87 -9.69 14.83 -44.61
N ASP A 88 -10.98 14.79 -44.32
CA ASP A 88 -11.49 14.49 -42.98
C ASP A 88 -11.19 13.05 -42.58
N THR A 89 -11.30 12.07 -43.49
CA THR A 89 -10.87 10.69 -43.21
C THR A 89 -9.36 10.58 -42.97
N MET A 90 -8.53 11.34 -43.68
CA MET A 90 -7.07 11.37 -43.44
C MET A 90 -6.73 12.04 -42.11
N ARG A 91 -7.44 13.13 -41.74
CA ARG A 91 -7.33 13.77 -40.43
C ARG A 91 -7.74 12.80 -39.33
N ASP A 92 -8.87 12.11 -39.48
CA ASP A 92 -9.36 11.11 -38.51
C ASP A 92 -8.40 9.93 -38.36
N GLN A 93 -7.81 9.45 -39.46
CA GLN A 93 -6.79 8.40 -39.40
C GLN A 93 -5.51 8.88 -38.69
N LEU A 94 -5.08 10.12 -38.93
CA LEU A 94 -3.91 10.70 -38.27
C LEU A 94 -4.17 10.95 -36.78
N THR A 95 -5.32 11.52 -36.43
CA THR A 95 -5.72 11.75 -35.03
C THR A 95 -5.87 10.42 -34.29
N ALA A 96 -6.46 9.39 -34.90
CA ALA A 96 -6.54 8.05 -34.32
C ALA A 96 -5.15 7.42 -34.12
N LYS A 97 -4.24 7.53 -35.10
CA LYS A 97 -2.85 7.04 -34.95
C LYS A 97 -2.09 7.80 -33.87
N LEU A 98 -2.25 9.12 -33.80
CA LEU A 98 -1.64 9.95 -32.75
C LEU A 98 -2.19 9.57 -31.38
N GLN A 99 -3.51 9.48 -31.22
CA GLN A 99 -4.15 9.04 -29.98
C GLN A 99 -3.63 7.66 -29.57
N GLN A 100 -3.56 6.69 -30.49
CA GLN A 100 -3.03 5.37 -30.19
C GLN A 100 -1.57 5.42 -29.73
N ARG A 101 -0.73 6.27 -30.33
CA ARG A 101 0.65 6.49 -29.91
C ARG A 101 0.73 7.15 -28.54
N PHE A 102 -0.09 8.16 -28.26
CA PHE A 102 -0.18 8.78 -26.94
C PHE A 102 -0.65 7.79 -25.87
N PHE A 103 -1.65 6.95 -26.15
CA PHE A 103 -2.10 5.92 -25.23
C PHE A 103 -1.00 4.89 -24.92
N LYS A 104 -0.27 4.42 -25.96
CA LYS A 104 0.86 3.51 -25.77
C LYS A 104 1.97 4.15 -24.94
N PHE A 105 2.35 5.38 -25.27
CA PHE A 105 3.38 6.14 -24.54
C PHE A 105 2.98 6.39 -23.08
N ASN A 106 1.75 6.83 -22.81
CA ASN A 106 1.24 7.05 -21.45
C ASN A 106 1.19 5.76 -20.64
N LYS A 107 0.86 4.62 -21.28
CA LYS A 107 0.86 3.32 -20.63
C LYS A 107 2.28 2.88 -20.25
N GLU A 108 3.23 3.02 -21.16
CA GLU A 108 4.65 2.68 -20.93
C GLU A 108 5.26 3.56 -19.84
N THR A 109 5.05 4.87 -19.90
CA THR A 109 5.54 5.82 -18.87
C THR A 109 4.90 5.53 -17.52
N SER A 110 3.58 5.25 -17.45
CA SER A 110 2.92 4.87 -16.20
C SER A 110 3.52 3.61 -15.57
N ILE A 111 3.88 2.60 -16.37
CA ILE A 111 4.54 1.39 -15.89
C ILE A 111 5.92 1.72 -15.31
N VAL A 112 6.71 2.53 -16.01
CA VAL A 112 8.05 2.95 -15.55
C VAL A 112 7.95 3.75 -14.25
N PHE A 113 7.04 4.73 -14.18
CA PHE A 113 6.79 5.51 -12.95
C PHE A 113 6.43 4.61 -11.77
N LYS A 114 5.52 3.64 -11.96
CA LYS A 114 5.17 2.68 -10.91
C LYS A 114 6.38 1.86 -10.44
N LYS A 115 7.26 1.44 -11.36
CA LYS A 115 8.50 0.72 -11.00
C LYS A 115 9.47 1.61 -10.21
N ILE A 116 9.65 2.86 -10.62
CA ILE A 116 10.51 3.82 -9.93
C ILE A 116 9.99 4.09 -8.51
N ILE A 117 8.70 4.35 -8.36
CA ILE A 117 8.08 4.59 -7.04
C ILE A 117 8.26 3.38 -6.12
N LYS A 118 8.02 2.17 -6.62
CA LYS A 118 8.24 0.93 -5.85
C LYS A 118 9.69 0.79 -5.40
N ARG A 119 10.64 0.96 -6.33
CA ARG A 119 12.07 0.85 -6.01
C ARG A 119 12.52 1.94 -5.04
N GLN A 120 11.99 3.16 -5.16
CA GLN A 120 12.25 4.24 -4.22
C GLN A 120 11.75 3.88 -2.81
N ALA A 121 10.54 3.34 -2.70
CA ALA A 121 9.97 2.89 -1.42
C ALA A 121 10.80 1.76 -0.79
N GLU A 122 11.24 0.78 -1.58
CA GLU A 122 12.13 -0.30 -1.12
C GLU A 122 13.47 0.25 -0.61
N LEU A 123 14.07 1.20 -1.33
CA LEU A 123 15.33 1.84 -0.92
C LEU A 123 15.16 2.64 0.37
N THR A 124 14.07 3.38 0.52
CA THR A 124 13.80 4.13 1.76
C THR A 124 13.59 3.19 2.94
N ASN A 125 12.89 2.06 2.74
CA ASN A 125 12.69 1.07 3.79
C ASN A 125 14.02 0.43 4.22
N LYS A 126 14.84 -0.03 3.26
CA LYS A 126 16.17 -0.58 3.55
C LYS A 126 17.08 0.44 4.24
N ASN A 127 17.04 1.70 3.84
CA ASN A 127 17.83 2.74 4.49
C ASN A 127 17.39 2.97 5.94
N ASN A 128 16.07 2.94 6.21
CA ASN A 128 15.55 3.04 7.56
C ASN A 128 15.93 1.83 8.42
N GLU A 129 15.85 0.62 7.88
CA GLU A 129 16.32 -0.61 8.54
C GLU A 129 17.81 -0.52 8.88
N LEU A 130 18.66 -0.11 7.93
CA LEU A 130 20.09 0.08 8.17
C LEU A 130 20.37 1.11 9.26
N LYS A 131 19.64 2.23 9.28
CA LYS A 131 19.76 3.24 10.33
C LYS A 131 19.35 2.69 11.69
N ASN A 132 18.32 1.87 11.76
CA ASN A 132 17.88 1.24 13.00
C ASN A 132 18.90 0.22 13.49
N ASN A 133 19.42 -0.63 12.61
CA ASN A 133 20.47 -1.60 12.91
C ASN A 133 21.75 -0.90 13.39
N LEU A 134 22.13 0.22 12.76
CA LEU A 134 23.28 1.02 13.17
C LEU A 134 23.06 1.62 14.57
N LYS A 135 21.86 2.14 14.86
CA LYS A 135 21.52 2.62 16.22
C LYS A 135 21.58 1.49 17.25
N PHE A 136 21.07 0.30 16.91
CA PHE A 136 21.11 -0.86 17.79
C PHE A 136 22.55 -1.30 18.07
N ALA A 137 23.35 -1.48 17.02
CA ALA A 137 24.77 -1.83 17.15
C ALA A 137 25.55 -0.81 17.98
N LYS A 138 25.30 0.49 17.80
CA LYS A 138 25.92 1.55 18.64
C LYS A 138 25.55 1.42 20.11
N LYS A 139 24.28 1.13 20.43
CA LYS A 139 23.84 0.90 21.81
C LYS A 139 24.50 -0.34 22.40
N GLU A 140 24.59 -1.41 21.62
CA GLU A 140 25.21 -2.66 22.06
C GLU A 140 26.71 -2.50 22.33
N ILE A 141 27.42 -1.78 21.46
CA ILE A 141 28.84 -1.40 21.69
C ILE A 141 28.98 -0.59 22.99
N GLN A 142 28.10 0.38 23.24
CA GLN A 142 28.12 1.16 24.48
C GLN A 142 27.87 0.29 25.71
N ASN A 143 26.92 -0.64 25.64
CA ASN A 143 26.63 -1.58 26.72
C ASN A 143 27.84 -2.46 27.00
N ILE A 144 28.46 -3.05 25.97
CA ILE A 144 29.67 -3.87 26.09
C ILE A 144 30.79 -3.05 26.74
N GLN A 145 31.02 -1.81 26.30
CA GLN A 145 32.05 -0.94 26.90
C GLN A 145 31.78 -0.61 28.38
N GLN A 146 30.52 -0.49 28.79
CA GLN A 146 30.18 -0.31 30.20
C GLN A 146 30.40 -1.60 31.00
N GLU A 147 30.03 -2.75 30.43
CA GLU A 147 30.24 -4.04 31.07
C GLU A 147 31.73 -4.38 31.22
N THR A 148 32.56 -4.11 30.22
CA THR A 148 34.01 -4.31 30.31
C THR A 148 34.60 -3.48 31.44
N LYS A 149 34.27 -2.18 31.51
CA LYS A 149 34.70 -1.30 32.62
C LYS A 149 34.23 -1.80 33.99
N LYS A 150 33.00 -2.32 34.09
CA LYS A 150 32.51 -2.91 35.35
C LYS A 150 33.27 -4.18 35.72
N LYS A 151 33.58 -5.04 34.74
CA LYS A 151 34.36 -6.27 34.96
C LYS A 151 35.80 -5.98 35.32
N GLU A 152 36.45 -5.02 34.67
CA GLU A 152 37.80 -4.54 35.02
C GLU A 152 37.88 -4.05 36.46
N LYS A 153 36.93 -3.23 36.91
CA LYS A 153 36.85 -2.81 38.32
C LYS A 153 36.73 -4.00 39.28
N LYS A 154 35.90 -5.00 38.94
CA LYS A 154 35.75 -6.21 39.76
C LYS A 154 37.04 -7.03 39.81
N ILE A 155 37.74 -7.16 38.69
CA ILE A 155 39.02 -7.86 38.62
C ILE A 155 40.03 -7.16 39.53
N ASN A 156 40.13 -5.83 39.48
CA ASN A 156 41.05 -5.09 40.35
C ASN A 156 40.74 -5.30 41.83
N ILE A 157 39.46 -5.24 42.23
CA ILE A 157 39.05 -5.51 43.62
C ILE A 157 39.42 -6.93 44.04
N LEU A 158 39.27 -7.91 43.15
CA LEU A 158 39.64 -9.29 43.43
C LEU A 158 41.15 -9.46 43.57
N ILE A 159 41.95 -8.80 42.72
CA ILE A 159 43.41 -8.79 42.83
C ILE A 159 43.84 -8.19 44.19
N GLU A 160 43.32 -7.03 44.56
CA GLU A 160 43.60 -6.43 45.88
C GLU A 160 43.17 -7.33 47.05
N LYS A 161 42.12 -8.14 46.87
CA LYS A 161 41.69 -9.10 47.89
C LYS A 161 42.61 -10.31 47.96
N ILE A 162 43.08 -10.81 46.82
CA ILE A 162 44.06 -11.90 46.75
C ILE A 162 45.37 -11.46 47.40
N GLU A 163 45.90 -10.29 47.05
CA GLU A 163 47.13 -9.75 47.65
C GLU A 163 47.01 -9.61 49.17
N ARG A 164 45.87 -9.10 49.66
CA ARG A 164 45.62 -9.03 51.12
C ARG A 164 45.60 -10.41 51.78
N LEU A 165 44.91 -11.39 51.19
CA LEU A 165 44.85 -12.75 51.73
C LEU A 165 46.20 -13.46 51.66
N GLU A 166 47.03 -13.16 50.65
CA GLU A 166 48.39 -13.69 50.55
C GLU A 166 49.28 -13.14 51.66
N ILE A 167 49.17 -11.84 51.97
CA ILE A 167 49.87 -11.22 53.11
C ILE A 167 49.40 -11.86 54.43
N GLU A 168 48.09 -11.94 54.66
CA GLU A 168 47.52 -12.57 55.86
C GLU A 168 47.97 -14.04 55.99
N ASN A 169 47.98 -14.81 54.90
CA ASN A 169 48.47 -16.18 54.92
C ASN A 169 49.96 -16.28 55.21
N GLN A 170 50.78 -15.34 54.73
CA GLN A 170 52.20 -15.29 55.07
C GLN A 170 52.41 -14.99 56.55
N GLU A 171 51.66 -14.04 57.11
CA GLU A 171 51.67 -13.74 58.55
C GLU A 171 51.20 -14.94 59.39
N MET A 172 50.16 -15.65 58.94
CA MET A 172 49.61 -16.82 59.62
C MET A 172 50.50 -18.05 59.48
N ASN A 173 51.24 -18.25 58.39
CA ASN A 173 52.17 -19.37 58.24
C ASN A 173 53.44 -19.21 59.08
N ASN A 174 53.84 -17.97 59.38
CA ASN A 174 55.02 -17.70 60.20
C ASN A 174 54.77 -17.95 61.71
N ASN A 175 53.51 -17.94 62.13
CA ASN A 175 53.09 -18.31 63.47
C ASN A 175 52.56 -19.75 63.43
N SER A 176 53.07 -20.67 64.25
CA SER A 176 52.44 -21.99 64.38
C SER A 176 50.98 -21.81 64.78
N LEU A 177 50.05 -22.05 63.84
CA LEU A 177 48.62 -21.88 64.07
C LEU A 177 48.19 -22.84 65.17
N ASP A 178 47.95 -22.27 66.35
CA ASP A 178 47.35 -22.97 67.48
C ASP A 178 45.85 -23.10 67.18
N ILE A 179 45.45 -24.26 66.66
CA ILE A 179 44.06 -24.55 66.25
C ILE A 179 43.10 -24.33 67.43
N ASP A 180 43.56 -24.54 68.66
CA ASP A 180 42.77 -24.36 69.87
C ASP A 180 42.39 -22.87 70.10
N LYS A 181 43.20 -21.92 69.63
CA LYS A 181 42.88 -20.48 69.68
C LYS A 181 41.98 -20.00 68.54
N LEU A 182 41.82 -20.78 67.47
CA LEU A 182 40.93 -20.40 66.38
C LEU A 182 39.46 -20.62 66.76
N THR A 183 39.21 -21.58 67.66
CA THR A 183 37.93 -21.84 68.31
C THR A 183 37.85 -21.15 69.66
N GLU A 184 37.98 -19.83 69.69
CA GLU A 184 37.64 -19.07 70.88
C GLU A 184 36.15 -19.20 71.18
N SER A 185 35.83 -19.51 72.44
CA SER A 185 34.46 -19.50 72.92
C SER A 185 33.90 -18.06 72.84
N PRO A 186 32.60 -17.90 72.54
CA PRO A 186 32.00 -16.57 72.39
C PRO A 186 32.02 -15.72 73.67
N ASP A 187 32.25 -16.34 74.83
CA ASP A 187 32.35 -15.68 76.14
C ASP A 187 33.31 -16.45 77.06
N VAL A 188 33.91 -15.73 78.02
CA VAL A 188 34.80 -16.26 79.05
C VAL A 188 34.09 -17.31 79.91
N TRP A 189 32.79 -17.14 80.15
CA TRP A 189 31.99 -18.12 80.89
C TRP A 189 31.81 -19.44 80.14
N PHE A 190 31.62 -19.38 78.81
CA PHE A 190 31.52 -20.57 77.97
C PHE A 190 32.85 -21.32 77.91
N GLU A 191 33.96 -20.60 77.81
CA GLU A 191 35.30 -21.19 77.87
C GLU A 191 35.55 -21.92 79.19
N GLN A 192 35.16 -21.30 80.31
CA GLN A 192 35.24 -21.92 81.63
C GLN A 192 34.37 -23.18 81.72
N ILE A 193 33.13 -23.15 81.22
CA ILE A 193 32.26 -24.33 81.17
C ILE A 193 32.92 -25.46 80.38
N GLN A 194 33.40 -25.16 79.17
CA GLN A 194 34.03 -26.15 78.30
C GLN A 194 35.27 -26.77 78.95
N SER A 195 36.11 -25.95 79.59
CA SER A 195 37.29 -26.42 80.35
C SER A 195 36.89 -27.32 81.53
N LEU A 196 35.84 -26.98 82.26
CA LEU A 196 35.36 -27.76 83.40
C LEU A 196 34.71 -29.08 82.96
N GLU A 197 33.93 -29.08 81.89
CA GLU A 197 33.37 -30.30 81.31
C GLU A 197 34.47 -31.23 80.80
N ALA A 198 35.47 -30.70 80.10
CA ALA A 198 36.63 -31.47 79.68
C ALA A 198 37.35 -32.10 80.88
N LYS A 199 37.57 -31.34 81.96
CA LYS A 199 38.15 -31.87 83.22
C LYS A 199 37.31 -32.99 83.83
N ILE A 200 35.98 -32.87 83.85
CA ILE A 200 35.09 -33.92 84.36
C ILE A 200 35.24 -35.22 83.57
N CYS A 201 35.32 -35.13 82.24
CA CYS A 201 35.56 -36.27 81.37
C CYS A 201 36.91 -36.92 81.67
N VAL A 202 37.98 -36.12 81.74
CA VAL A 202 39.34 -36.61 82.06
C VAL A 202 39.37 -37.35 83.41
N TYR A 203 38.74 -36.81 84.45
CA TYR A 203 38.68 -37.52 85.74
C TYR A 203 37.90 -38.84 85.66
N THR A 204 36.84 -38.89 84.85
CA THR A 204 36.05 -40.11 84.65
C THR A 204 36.88 -41.18 83.96
N ASP A 205 37.63 -40.80 82.92
CA ASP A 205 38.51 -41.69 82.18
C ASP A 205 39.69 -42.16 83.05
N LEU A 206 40.27 -41.28 83.85
CA LEU A 206 41.34 -41.63 84.79
C LEU A 206 40.85 -42.65 85.83
N ILE A 207 39.68 -42.43 86.43
CA ILE A 207 39.08 -43.39 87.37
C ILE A 207 38.83 -44.72 86.68
N TYR A 208 38.29 -44.71 85.46
CA TYR A 208 38.07 -45.92 84.67
C TYR A 208 39.37 -46.71 84.41
N HIS A 209 40.44 -46.03 84.01
CA HIS A 209 41.72 -46.68 83.77
C HIS A 209 42.39 -47.17 85.05
N ILE A 210 42.29 -46.43 86.16
CA ILE A 210 42.80 -46.89 87.47
C ILE A 210 42.05 -48.14 87.95
N ASN A 211 40.73 -48.22 87.74
CA ASN A 211 39.95 -49.45 87.98
C ASN A 211 40.50 -50.63 87.17
N GLN A 212 40.79 -50.43 85.89
CA GLN A 212 41.38 -51.48 85.07
C GLN A 212 42.77 -51.89 85.55
N LEU A 213 43.61 -50.95 85.99
CA LEU A 213 44.96 -51.23 86.49
C LEU A 213 44.91 -52.09 87.76
N LEU A 214 43.94 -51.85 88.65
CA LEU A 214 43.68 -52.71 89.81
C LEU A 214 43.26 -54.12 89.37
N HIS A 215 42.30 -54.25 88.44
CA HIS A 215 41.85 -55.55 87.95
C HIS A 215 42.97 -56.36 87.27
N LYS A 216 43.94 -55.67 86.65
CA LYS A 216 45.13 -56.29 86.05
C LYS A 216 46.23 -56.62 87.07
N GLY A 217 46.06 -56.26 88.35
CA GLY A 217 47.04 -56.49 89.40
C GLY A 217 48.30 -55.62 89.32
N LEU A 218 48.28 -54.52 88.55
CA LEU A 218 49.42 -53.62 88.38
C LEU A 218 49.57 -52.64 89.55
N ILE A 219 48.50 -52.40 90.30
CA ILE A 219 48.44 -51.46 91.43
C ILE A 219 47.91 -52.18 92.66
N ASP A 220 48.48 -51.88 93.82
CA ASP A 220 48.00 -52.38 95.11
C ASP A 220 46.65 -51.74 95.51
N THR A 221 45.84 -52.49 96.26
CA THR A 221 44.51 -52.06 96.72
C THR A 221 44.59 -50.77 97.54
N LYS A 222 45.64 -50.62 98.38
CA LYS A 222 45.83 -49.41 99.18
C LYS A 222 46.06 -48.17 98.31
N THR A 223 46.93 -48.28 97.31
CA THR A 223 47.27 -47.21 96.36
C THR A 223 46.06 -46.84 95.51
N TYR A 224 45.31 -47.83 95.06
CA TYR A 224 44.05 -47.64 94.34
C TYR A 224 43.02 -46.82 95.14
N LEU A 225 42.74 -47.20 96.38
CA LEU A 225 41.75 -46.50 97.22
C LEU A 225 42.15 -45.05 97.49
N GLN A 226 43.45 -44.78 97.63
CA GLN A 226 43.96 -43.43 97.79
C GLN A 226 43.75 -42.58 96.53
N HIS A 227 44.10 -43.11 95.34
CA HIS A 227 43.92 -42.38 94.08
C HIS A 227 42.45 -42.14 93.74
N ILE A 228 41.57 -43.14 93.91
CA ILE A 228 40.14 -42.95 93.66
C ILE A 228 39.53 -41.93 94.59
N ARG A 229 39.88 -41.94 95.88
CA ARG A 229 39.36 -40.97 96.83
C ARG A 229 39.74 -39.54 96.42
N ASN A 230 40.99 -39.34 96.01
CA ASN A 230 41.48 -38.03 95.59
C ASN A 230 40.82 -37.58 94.28
N LEU A 231 40.82 -38.43 93.25
CA LEU A 231 40.20 -38.10 91.95
C LEU A 231 38.70 -37.87 92.07
N SER A 232 37.99 -38.64 92.91
CA SER A 232 36.55 -38.45 93.15
C SER A 232 36.28 -37.14 93.89
N ALA A 233 37.14 -36.76 94.84
CA ALA A 233 37.03 -35.47 95.53
C ALA A 233 37.26 -34.29 94.58
N GLU A 234 38.28 -34.37 93.72
CA GLU A 234 38.55 -33.37 92.68
C GLU A 234 37.42 -33.29 91.65
N GLN A 235 36.92 -34.45 91.18
CA GLN A 235 35.78 -34.50 90.27
C GLN A 235 34.53 -33.85 90.90
N TYR A 236 34.28 -34.10 92.19
CA TYR A 236 33.18 -33.46 92.91
C TYR A 236 33.36 -31.94 92.96
N GLN A 237 34.56 -31.44 93.27
CA GLN A 237 34.84 -30.00 93.28
C GLN A 237 34.59 -29.36 91.92
N VAL A 238 35.04 -29.98 90.82
CA VAL A 238 34.84 -29.48 89.46
C VAL A 238 33.35 -29.51 89.07
N LYS A 239 32.62 -30.59 89.36
CA LYS A 239 31.17 -30.68 89.13
C LYS A 239 30.39 -29.61 89.90
N GLN A 240 30.75 -29.37 91.16
CA GLN A 240 30.15 -28.30 91.97
C GLN A 240 30.45 -26.92 91.40
N HIS A 241 31.66 -26.70 90.91
CA HIS A 241 32.04 -25.43 90.28
C HIS A 241 31.26 -25.19 88.99
N LEU A 242 31.16 -26.19 88.11
CA LEU A 242 30.34 -26.14 86.89
C LEU A 242 28.87 -25.84 87.23
N TYR A 243 28.31 -26.54 88.22
CA TYR A 243 26.93 -26.33 88.65
C TYR A 243 26.67 -24.89 89.13
N LYS A 244 27.59 -24.31 89.90
CA LYS A 244 27.49 -22.91 90.35
C LYS A 244 27.53 -21.92 89.20
N ILE A 245 28.39 -22.15 88.19
CA ILE A 245 28.46 -21.31 86.99
C ILE A 245 27.17 -21.43 86.18
N GLN A 246 26.67 -22.65 85.95
CA GLN A 246 25.40 -22.87 85.27
C GLN A 246 24.21 -22.26 86.01
N GLN A 247 24.19 -22.31 87.34
CA GLN A 247 23.18 -21.63 88.13
C GLN A 247 23.23 -20.12 87.92
N ARG A 248 24.42 -19.50 87.94
CA ARG A 248 24.56 -18.07 87.67
C ARG A 248 24.11 -17.69 86.26
N LEU A 249 24.53 -18.42 85.25
CA LEU A 249 24.11 -18.18 83.86
C LEU A 249 22.60 -18.33 83.67
N LYS A 250 21.97 -19.29 84.36
CA LYS A 250 20.50 -19.42 84.37
C LYS A 250 19.78 -18.29 85.11
N LEU A 251 20.44 -17.63 86.06
CA LEU A 251 19.89 -16.49 86.80
C LEU A 251 20.10 -15.16 86.06
N GLU A 252 21.15 -15.06 85.24
CA GLU A 252 21.42 -13.90 84.37
C GLU A 252 20.70 -14.00 83.03
N GLY A 253 20.26 -15.21 82.65
CA GLY A 253 19.58 -15.53 81.40
C GLY A 253 18.04 -15.51 81.45
N ASP A 254 17.44 -14.52 82.10
CA ASP A 254 16.08 -14.06 81.74
C ASP A 254 16.20 -13.10 80.53
N PHE A 255 16.51 -13.67 79.36
CA PHE A 255 16.35 -13.06 78.03
C PHE A 255 15.67 -14.05 77.09
#